data_AF-A0A8J7A5K8-F1
#
_entry.id   AF-A0A8J7A5K8-F1
#
_cell.length_a   1.000
_cell.length_b   1.000
_cell.length_c   1.000
_cell.angle_alpha   90.00
_cell.angle_beta   90.00
_cell.angle_gamma   90.00
#
_symmetry.space_group_name_H-M   'P 1'
#
loop_
_entity.id
_entity.type
_entity.pdbx_description
1 polymer ?
#
loop_
_entity_poly.entity_id
_entity_poly.type
_entity_poly.pdbx_seq_one_letter_code
_entity_poly.pdbx_strand_id
1 'polypeptide(L)'
;MQKAFKVTLIPTHNQEVLINKTIGCARYVYNRFLALRQELYTTEQKTLNYNACSQKLTILKKEIEWLKEVDKFALQNSLKNLET
;
A
#
# COMPACT_ATOMS: atom_id res chain seq x y z
N MET A 1 -17.32 20.89 -26.88
CA MET A 1 -18.13 21.18 -25.68
C MET A 1 -17.62 20.31 -24.54
N GLN A 2 -16.98 20.88 -23.50
CA GLN A 2 -16.52 20.11 -22.34
C GLN A 2 -17.63 20.06 -21.29
N LYS A 3 -17.96 18.86 -20.81
CA LYS A 3 -18.90 18.65 -19.70
C LYS A 3 -18.11 18.20 -18.47
N ALA A 4 -18.46 18.75 -17.32
CA ALA A 4 -17.96 18.31 -16.02
C ALA A 4 -19.13 17.85 -15.15
N PHE A 5 -18.90 16.84 -14.33
CA PHE A 5 -19.89 16.30 -13.39
C PHE A 5 -19.33 16.41 -11.98
N LYS A 6 -20.20 16.79 -11.03
CA LYS A 6 -19.91 16.73 -9.59
C LYS A 6 -20.82 15.68 -8.98
N VAL A 7 -20.23 14.73 -8.27
CA VAL A 7 -20.96 13.62 -7.65
C VAL A 7 -20.48 13.46 -6.22
N THR A 8 -21.41 13.23 -5.29
CA THR A 8 -21.09 12.89 -3.89
C THR A 8 -21.05 11.38 -3.77
N LEU A 9 -19.97 10.83 -3.21
CA LEU A 9 -19.90 9.41 -2.88
C LEU A 9 -20.69 9.17 -1.59
N ILE A 10 -21.71 8.31 -1.65
CA ILE A 10 -22.46 7.85 -0.46
C ILE A 10 -22.21 6.34 -0.35
N PRO A 11 -21.14 5.92 0.33
CA PRO A 11 -20.82 4.51 0.46
C PRO A 11 -21.82 3.78 1.37
N THR A 12 -22.06 2.50 1.10
CA THR A 12 -22.72 1.61 2.05
C THR A 12 -21.77 1.26 3.20
N HIS A 13 -22.30 0.76 4.32
CA HIS A 13 -21.46 0.35 5.45
C HIS A 13 -20.32 -0.61 5.04
N ASN A 14 -20.61 -1.59 4.18
CA ASN A 14 -19.59 -2.53 3.69
C ASN A 14 -18.51 -1.82 2.84
N GLN A 15 -18.89 -0.81 2.07
CA GLN A 15 -17.95 0.00 1.28
C GLN A 15 -17.08 0.87 2.19
N GLU A 16 -17.64 1.50 3.22
CA GLU A 16 -16.88 2.26 4.22
C GLU A 16 -15.82 1.39 4.91
N VAL A 17 -16.22 0.19 5.33
CA VAL A 17 -15.31 -0.79 5.94
C VAL A 17 -14.20 -1.16 4.95
N LEU A 18 -14.51 -1.45 3.69
CA LEU A 18 -13.50 -1.80 2.68
C LEU A 18 -12.55 -0.63 2.37
N ILE A 19 -13.06 0.61 2.30
CA ILE A 19 -12.25 1.82 2.10
C ILE A 19 -11.29 2.00 3.26
N ASN A 20 -11.77 1.92 4.50
CA ASN A 20 -10.94 2.06 5.69
C ASN A 20 -9.88 0.97 5.79
N LYS A 21 -10.24 -0.29 5.50
CA LYS A 21 -9.27 -1.40 5.40
C LYS A 21 -8.22 -1.11 4.33
N THR A 22 -8.64 -0.66 3.14
CA THR A 22 -7.73 -0.37 2.02
C THR A 22 -6.71 0.70 2.39
N ILE A 23 -7.17 1.81 2.98
CA ILE A 23 -6.30 2.91 3.45
C ILE A 23 -5.37 2.42 4.56
N GLY A 24 -5.88 1.68 5.53
CA GLY A 24 -5.11 1.13 6.65
C GLY A 24 -4.01 0.17 6.16
N CYS A 25 -4.34 -0.73 5.24
CA CYS A 25 -3.36 -1.66 4.67
C CYS A 25 -2.29 -0.95 3.84
N ALA A 26 -2.69 0.03 3.01
CA ALA A 26 -1.73 0.82 2.23
C ALA A 26 -0.77 1.60 3.14
N ARG A 27 -1.29 2.24 4.20
CA ARG A 27 -0.47 2.95 5.20
C ARG A 27 0.49 2.00 5.91
N TYR A 28 0.01 0.83 6.31
CA TYR A 28 0.83 -0.18 6.96
C TYR A 28 1.98 -0.64 6.07
N VAL A 29 1.68 -1.00 4.81
CA VAL A 29 2.70 -1.43 3.84
C VAL A 29 3.73 -0.32 3.63
N TYR A 30 3.29 0.90 3.37
CA TYR A 30 4.20 2.05 3.22
C TYR A 30 5.16 2.18 4.42
N ASN A 31 4.62 2.24 5.64
CA ASN A 31 5.42 2.44 6.85
C ASN A 31 6.37 1.26 7.10
N ARG A 32 5.92 0.02 6.89
CA ARG A 32 6.75 -1.17 7.10
C ARG A 32 7.94 -1.20 6.15
N PHE A 33 7.72 -0.87 4.88
CA PHE A 33 8.80 -0.86 3.88
C PHE A 33 9.70 0.37 4.00
N LEU A 34 9.18 1.52 4.45
CA LEU A 34 10.00 2.67 4.81
C LEU A 34 10.96 2.32 5.96
N ALA A 35 10.45 1.72 7.04
CA ALA A 35 11.25 1.30 8.18
C ALA A 35 12.33 0.29 7.76
N LEU A 36 11.97 -0.69 6.92
CA LEU A 36 12.93 -1.65 6.36
C LEU A 36 14.04 -0.98 5.54
N ARG A 37 13.71 0.03 4.74
CA ARG A 37 14.73 0.77 3.97
C ARG A 37 15.65 1.58 4.88
N GLN A 38 15.11 2.21 5.91
CA GLN A 38 15.89 2.95 6.91
C GLN A 38 16.87 2.01 7.63
N GLU A 39 16.39 0.86 8.08
CA GLU A 39 17.22 -0.16 8.74
C GLU A 39 18.36 -0.64 7.85
N LEU A 40 18.05 -1.06 6.61
CA LEU A 40 19.06 -1.53 5.64
C LEU A 40 20.08 -0.46 5.27
N TYR A 41 19.66 0.79 5.23
CA TYR A 41 20.57 1.90 4.96
C TYR A 41 21.52 2.13 6.14
N THR A 42 21.01 2.09 7.37
CA THR A 42 21.84 2.24 8.57
C THR A 42 22.82 1.09 8.75
N THR A 43 22.43 -0.16 8.47
CA THR A 43 23.27 -1.34 8.68
C THR A 43 24.22 -1.65 7.52
N GLU A 44 23.75 -1.50 6.29
CA GLU A 44 24.47 -1.95 5.08
C GLU A 44 24.75 -0.85 4.07
N GLN A 45 24.28 0.39 4.29
CA GLN A 45 24.33 1.49 3.31
C GLN A 45 23.64 1.13 1.98
N LYS A 46 22.62 0.26 2.06
CA LYS A 46 21.84 -0.20 0.90
C LYS A 46 20.38 0.26 1.00
N THR A 47 19.75 0.39 -0.16
CA THR A 47 18.30 0.61 -0.28
C THR A 47 17.67 -0.48 -1.13
N LEU A 48 16.36 -0.68 -0.94
CA LEU A 48 15.54 -1.52 -1.80
C LEU A 48 14.88 -0.68 -2.89
N ASN A 49 14.77 -1.24 -4.09
CA ASN A 49 13.92 -0.73 -5.16
C ASN A 49 12.52 -1.36 -5.08
N TYR A 50 11.58 -0.85 -5.88
CA TYR A 50 10.20 -1.32 -5.95
C TYR A 50 10.10 -2.82 -6.20
N ASN A 51 10.92 -3.37 -7.12
CA ASN A 51 10.87 -4.78 -7.46
C ASN A 51 11.23 -5.67 -6.25
N ALA A 52 12.27 -5.30 -5.49
CA ALA A 52 12.65 -6.00 -4.27
C ALA A 52 11.56 -5.87 -3.19
N CYS A 53 10.99 -4.68 -3.03
CA CYS A 53 9.87 -4.46 -2.10
C CYS A 53 8.63 -5.29 -2.48
N SER A 54 8.30 -5.38 -3.78
CA SER A 54 7.15 -6.12 -4.30
C SER A 54 7.28 -7.63 -4.07
N GLN A 55 8.48 -8.19 -4.26
CA GLN A 55 8.78 -9.59 -3.93
C GLN A 55 8.60 -9.86 -2.43
N LYS A 56 9.14 -9.00 -1.57
CA LYS A 56 8.98 -9.10 -0.12
C LYS A 56 7.50 -8.95 0.30
N LEU A 57 6.74 -8.06 -0.33
CA LEU A 57 5.30 -7.90 -0.08
C LEU A 57 4.54 -9.19 -0.41
N THR A 58 4.92 -9.90 -1.47
CA THR A 58 4.30 -11.18 -1.82
C THR A 58 4.47 -12.24 -0.73
N ILE A 59 5.63 -12.25 -0.07
CA ILE A 59 5.89 -13.13 1.09
C ILE A 59 5.09 -12.65 2.29
N LEU A 60 5.12 -11.35 2.58
CA LEU A 60 4.41 -10.73 3.70
C LEU A 60 2.89 -11.00 3.67
N LYS A 61 2.27 -10.97 2.49
CA LYS A 61 0.83 -11.28 2.36
C LYS A 61 0.49 -12.72 2.74
N LYS A 62 1.46 -13.67 2.68
CA LYS A 62 1.25 -15.05 3.12
C LYS A 62 1.25 -15.16 4.65
N GLU A 63 2.00 -14.30 5.33
CA GLU A 63 2.08 -14.24 6.79
C GLU A 63 0.91 -13.44 7.39
N ILE A 64 0.45 -12.41 6.67
CA ILE A 64 -0.53 -11.44 7.15
C ILE A 64 -1.78 -11.50 6.26
N GLU A 65 -2.77 -12.29 6.70
CA GLU A 65 -3.95 -12.59 5.89
C GLU A 65 -4.79 -11.34 5.57
N TRP A 66 -4.89 -10.38 6.48
CA TRP A 66 -5.68 -9.17 6.27
C TRP A 66 -5.15 -8.27 5.14
N LEU A 67 -3.89 -8.42 4.73
CA LEU A 67 -3.37 -7.73 3.53
C LEU A 67 -3.95 -8.30 2.23
N LYS A 68 -4.55 -9.48 2.25
CA LYS A 68 -5.24 -10.07 1.10
C LYS A 68 -6.70 -9.63 0.98
N GLU A 69 -7.26 -9.01 2.01
CA GLU A 69 -8.66 -8.54 2.02
C GLU A 69 -8.90 -7.30 1.14
N VAL A 70 -7.83 -6.57 0.80
CA VAL A 70 -7.91 -5.31 0.05
C VAL A 70 -7.32 -5.46 -1.35
N ASP A 71 -7.67 -4.51 -2.22
CA ASP A 71 -7.17 -4.49 -3.59
C ASP A 71 -5.63 -4.48 -3.65
N LYS A 72 -5.08 -5.30 -4.55
CA LYS A 72 -3.64 -5.46 -4.70
C LYS A 72 -2.94 -4.20 -5.20
N PHE A 73 -3.62 -3.38 -6.01
CA PHE A 73 -3.02 -2.17 -6.57
C PHE A 73 -2.84 -1.11 -5.50
N ALA A 74 -3.73 -1.00 -4.51
CA ALA A 74 -3.53 -0.12 -3.36
C ALA A 74 -2.20 -0.41 -2.64
N LEU A 75 -1.90 -1.70 -2.40
CA LEU A 75 -0.64 -2.11 -1.77
C LEU A 75 0.57 -1.89 -2.69
N GLN A 76 0.47 -2.24 -3.98
CA GLN A 76 1.59 -2.02 -4.91
C GLN A 76 1.88 -0.54 -5.12
N ASN A 77 0.85 0.31 -5.22
CA ASN A 77 1.04 1.75 -5.34
C ASN A 77 1.64 2.33 -4.05
N SER A 78 1.30 1.81 -2.88
CA SER A 78 1.98 2.23 -1.64
C SER A 78 3.50 2.00 -1.69
N LEU A 79 3.96 0.94 -2.37
CA LEU A 79 5.39 0.71 -2.59
C LEU A 79 5.99 1.67 -3.63
N LYS A 80 5.25 1.97 -4.72
CA LYS A 80 5.71 2.95 -5.73
C LYS A 80 5.85 4.35 -5.13
N ASN A 81 4.94 4.72 -4.23
CA ASN A 81 4.98 5.99 -3.52
C ASN A 81 6.20 6.12 -2.58
N LEU A 82 6.93 5.03 -2.29
CA LEU A 82 8.21 5.09 -1.57
C LEU A 82 9.40 5.44 -2.49
N GLU A 83 9.26 5.28 -3.80
CA GLU A 83 10.30 5.65 -4.77
C GLU A 83 10.21 7.10 -5.24
N THR A 84 9.10 7.77 -4.92
CA THR A 84 8.83 9.17 -5.27
C THR A 84 9.30 10.10 -4.16
#